data_AF-A0A170R074-F1
#
_entry.id   AF-A0A170R074-F1
#
_cell.length_a   1.000
_cell.length_b   1.000
_cell.length_c   1.000
_cell.angle_alpha   90.00
_cell.angle_beta   90.00
_cell.angle_gamma   90.00
#
_symmetry.space_group_name_H-M   'P 1'
#
loop_
_entity.id
_entity.type
_entity.pdbx_description
1 polymer ?
#
loop_
_entity_poly.entity_id
_entity_poly.type
_entity_poly.pdbx_seq_one_letter_code
_entity_poly.pdbx_strand_id
1 'polypeptide(L)'
;MLVVSTLSRTGAGGLSTPGSVRSHITRSNMTSLGSETPGLSRNVTRAPSISAMTSLEETIATVEAKRCSSGAFAAGQAYPRASAGPSTDAIAEELRRILKSRVLKSRTLFRDLQFISAFVPPHMLDLTDLGKAFWDVSLAALSIKEEALGLIVDTATEIFQYKTGMISTAGVADHRFLSQWTLADCAWLWNIASKEGDIAGQRELAIMHMSHPEITPISLLPFSKIADVFEQSLLEDPRILDDLDKYDPIRMAVIKHWMTNAANYGDAIATEYLMQQTPQGYI
;
A
#
# COMPACT_ATOMS: atom_id res chain seq x y z
N MET A 1 9.14 22.64 -1.94
CA MET A 1 8.69 24.06 -1.99
C MET A 1 7.59 24.18 -3.02
N LEU A 2 6.36 24.44 -2.59
CA LEU A 2 5.24 25.12 -3.28
C LEU A 2 4.05 25.07 -2.29
N VAL A 3 3.95 26.07 -1.41
CA VAL A 3 3.00 27.21 -1.46
C VAL A 3 1.54 26.77 -1.36
N VAL A 4 1.11 26.58 -0.11
CA VAL A 4 -0.27 26.73 0.32
C VAL A 4 -0.63 28.21 0.18
N SER A 5 -1.56 28.56 -0.71
CA SER A 5 -2.17 29.90 -0.71
C SER A 5 -3.56 29.89 -1.33
N THR A 6 -4.54 30.06 -0.44
CA THR A 6 -5.71 30.95 -0.56
C THR A 6 -6.60 30.85 -1.79
N LEU A 7 -7.82 30.33 -1.58
CA LEU A 7 -9.00 30.80 -2.29
C LEU A 7 -9.99 31.40 -1.28
N SER A 8 -9.87 32.71 -1.13
CA SER A 8 -11.02 33.57 -0.80
C SER A 8 -11.99 33.51 -1.99
N ARG A 9 -13.28 33.25 -1.74
CA ARG A 9 -14.32 33.50 -2.75
C ARG A 9 -15.47 34.27 -2.14
N THR A 10 -15.75 35.36 -2.85
CA THR A 10 -16.78 36.38 -2.66
C THR A 10 -18.19 35.79 -2.70
N GLY A 11 -19.06 36.36 -1.87
CA GLY A 11 -20.45 35.94 -1.72
C GLY A 11 -21.35 36.31 -2.90
N ALA A 12 -22.42 35.53 -3.02
CA ALA A 12 -23.71 35.94 -3.58
C ALA A 12 -24.78 35.07 -2.90
N GLY A 13 -25.77 35.74 -2.29
CA GLY A 13 -26.78 35.12 -1.44
C GLY A 13 -27.88 34.35 -2.19
N GLY A 14 -28.62 33.55 -1.43
CA GLY A 14 -29.84 32.89 -1.84
C GLY A 14 -30.40 32.00 -0.74
N LEU A 15 -31.40 32.49 -0.02
CA LEU A 15 -32.17 31.79 1.03
C LEU A 15 -32.83 30.50 0.51
N SER A 16 -32.92 29.47 1.36
CA SER A 16 -34.17 28.81 1.82
C SER A 16 -33.89 27.64 2.80
N THR A 17 -34.61 27.61 3.92
CA THR A 17 -34.57 26.63 5.04
C THR A 17 -35.71 25.57 4.90
N PRO A 18 -36.00 24.70 5.90
CA PRO A 18 -35.36 23.40 6.10
C PRO A 18 -36.36 22.22 6.20
N GLY A 19 -35.92 20.99 5.88
CA GLY A 19 -36.71 19.76 6.01
C GLY A 19 -36.15 18.80 7.07
N SER A 20 -36.66 18.93 8.29
CA SER A 20 -36.41 18.04 9.43
C SER A 20 -37.03 16.66 9.23
N VAL A 21 -36.25 15.58 9.35
CA VAL A 21 -36.76 14.28 9.82
C VAL A 21 -35.72 13.61 10.73
N ARG A 22 -36.07 13.55 12.01
CA ARG A 22 -35.40 12.85 13.10
C ARG A 22 -36.01 11.44 13.18
N SER A 23 -35.20 10.39 13.15
CA SER A 23 -35.65 9.05 13.54
C SER A 23 -34.71 8.43 14.57
N HIS A 24 -35.32 8.08 15.69
CA HIS A 24 -34.77 7.54 16.92
C HIS A 24 -34.64 6.00 16.87
N ILE A 25 -33.86 5.46 17.83
CA ILE A 25 -33.95 4.10 18.44
C ILE A 25 -33.24 2.99 17.61
N THR A 26 -32.33 2.16 18.13
CA THR A 26 -32.29 1.47 19.43
C THR A 26 -30.88 0.96 19.77
N ARG A 27 -30.40 1.23 21.00
CA ARG A 27 -29.31 0.50 21.67
C ARG A 27 -29.86 -0.84 22.16
N SER A 28 -29.15 -1.93 21.92
CA SER A 28 -29.30 -3.17 22.71
C SER A 28 -27.96 -3.53 23.35
N ASN A 29 -27.90 -3.33 24.67
CA ASN A 29 -26.88 -3.89 25.54
C ASN A 29 -27.20 -5.38 25.76
N MET A 30 -26.21 -6.25 25.63
CA MET A 30 -26.24 -7.60 26.21
C MET A 30 -25.01 -7.80 27.08
N THR A 31 -25.27 -8.03 28.36
CA THR A 31 -24.30 -8.28 29.42
C THR A 31 -24.17 -9.79 29.67
N SER A 32 -22.92 -10.22 29.84
CA SER A 32 -22.43 -11.33 30.68
C SER A 32 -22.88 -12.77 30.39
N LEU A 33 -21.89 -13.67 30.27
CA LEU A 33 -21.86 -14.94 31.00
C LEU A 33 -20.41 -15.40 31.13
N GLY A 34 -19.90 -15.35 32.37
CA GLY A 34 -18.61 -15.90 32.75
C GLY A 34 -18.65 -17.42 32.78
N SER A 35 -17.52 -18.02 32.41
CA SER A 35 -17.21 -19.43 32.64
C SER A 35 -15.73 -19.52 32.99
N GLU A 36 -15.44 -19.57 34.29
CA GLU A 36 -14.14 -19.92 34.82
C GLU A 36 -13.87 -21.42 34.59
N THR A 37 -12.73 -21.78 34.00
CA THR A 37 -12.08 -23.09 34.17
C THR A 37 -10.55 -22.94 34.12
N PRO A 38 -9.79 -23.83 34.79
CA PRO A 38 -8.46 -23.53 35.34
C PRO A 38 -7.28 -23.87 34.41
N GLY A 39 -6.12 -23.38 34.83
CA GLY A 39 -4.87 -23.26 34.09
C GLY A 39 -4.34 -24.49 33.34
N LEU A 40 -3.79 -24.20 32.16
CA LEU A 40 -2.63 -24.87 31.59
C LEU A 40 -1.80 -23.78 30.88
N SER A 41 -0.72 -23.35 31.54
CA SER A 41 0.23 -22.36 31.02
C SER A 41 0.99 -22.97 29.85
N ARG A 42 0.42 -22.91 28.66
CA ARG A 42 1.12 -23.17 27.40
C ARG A 42 1.73 -21.85 26.96
N ASN A 43 3.04 -21.71 27.18
CA ASN A 43 3.86 -20.74 26.46
C ASN A 43 3.84 -21.12 24.98
N VAL A 44 2.75 -20.81 24.30
CA VAL A 44 2.75 -20.67 22.84
C VAL A 44 3.46 -19.35 22.62
N THR A 45 4.73 -19.43 22.21
CA THR A 45 5.40 -18.32 21.55
C THR A 45 4.43 -17.84 20.48
N ARG A 46 3.80 -16.70 20.73
CA ARG A 46 2.83 -16.09 19.83
C ARG A 46 3.56 -15.93 18.50
N ALA A 47 3.22 -16.79 17.54
CA ALA A 47 3.57 -16.56 16.15
C ALA A 47 3.19 -15.09 15.87
N PRO A 48 4.06 -14.30 15.20
CA PRO A 48 3.71 -12.93 14.88
C PRO A 48 2.34 -13.01 14.22
N SER A 49 1.38 -12.28 14.79
CA SER A 49 0.13 -12.04 14.09
C SER A 49 0.51 -11.57 12.71
N ILE A 50 -0.21 -12.02 11.68
CA ILE A 50 -0.11 -11.49 10.32
C ILE A 50 -0.49 -10.00 10.45
N SER A 51 0.49 -9.18 10.81
CA SER A 51 0.35 -7.82 11.29
C SER A 51 1.22 -7.01 10.37
N ALA A 52 0.54 -6.18 9.58
CA ALA A 52 1.08 -5.29 8.56
C ALA A 52 1.82 -6.03 7.45
N MET A 53 1.34 -5.85 6.22
CA MET A 53 2.21 -6.06 5.06
C MET A 53 3.43 -5.16 5.26
N THR A 54 4.59 -5.78 5.30
CA THR A 54 5.89 -5.13 5.24
C THR A 54 6.01 -4.39 3.90
N SER A 55 6.86 -3.35 3.80
CA SER A 55 7.11 -2.69 2.51
C SER A 55 7.52 -3.73 1.45
N LEU A 56 7.25 -3.47 0.17
CA LEU A 56 7.71 -4.37 -0.91
C LEU A 56 9.22 -4.62 -0.81
N GLU A 57 9.98 -3.59 -0.46
CA GLU A 57 11.42 -3.65 -0.22
C GLU A 57 11.78 -4.63 0.91
N GLU A 58 11.06 -4.58 2.03
CA GLU A 58 11.26 -5.49 3.15
C GLU A 58 10.87 -6.94 2.80
N THR A 59 9.85 -7.11 1.94
CA THR A 59 9.47 -8.43 1.40
C THR A 59 10.58 -9.00 0.52
N ILE A 60 11.17 -8.17 -0.35
CA ILE A 60 12.31 -8.56 -1.21
C ILE A 60 13.50 -8.96 -0.33
N ALA A 61 13.89 -8.12 0.62
CA ALA A 61 14.99 -8.40 1.55
C ALA A 61 14.78 -9.70 2.33
N THR A 62 13.54 -9.98 2.76
CA THR A 62 13.19 -11.24 3.44
C THR A 62 13.39 -12.45 2.52
N VAL A 63 12.93 -12.36 1.27
CA VAL A 63 13.08 -13.45 0.29
C VAL A 63 14.56 -13.65 -0.09
N GLU A 64 15.33 -12.58 -0.22
CA GLU A 64 16.78 -12.65 -0.45
C GLU A 64 17.50 -13.34 0.71
N ALA A 65 17.18 -12.98 1.95
CA ALA A 65 17.75 -13.63 3.13
C ALA A 65 17.44 -15.13 3.14
N LYS A 66 16.19 -15.52 2.82
CA LYS A 66 15.77 -16.93 2.73
C LYS A 66 16.47 -17.67 1.60
N ARG A 67 16.61 -17.06 0.43
CA ARG A 67 17.38 -17.59 -0.72
C ARG A 67 18.82 -17.89 -0.32
N CYS A 68 19.48 -16.95 0.38
CA CYS A 68 20.85 -17.12 0.86
C CYS A 68 20.98 -18.25 1.90
N SER A 69 20.02 -18.36 2.83
CA SER A 69 20.04 -19.40 3.86
C SER A 69 19.85 -20.82 3.30
N SER A 70 19.05 -20.96 2.24
CA SER A 70 18.74 -22.27 1.64
C SER A 70 19.92 -22.91 0.91
N GLY A 71 20.90 -22.11 0.47
CA GLY A 71 22.11 -22.61 -0.19
C GLY A 71 23.19 -23.11 0.78
N ALA A 72 23.14 -22.73 2.06
CA ALA A 72 24.21 -23.02 3.01
C ALA A 72 24.26 -24.49 3.45
N PHE A 73 23.12 -25.19 3.48
CA PHE A 73 23.06 -26.61 3.83
C PHE A 73 23.57 -27.55 2.72
N ALA A 74 23.43 -27.15 1.45
CA ALA A 74 23.94 -27.93 0.31
C ALA A 74 25.48 -27.92 0.22
N ALA A 75 26.15 -26.90 0.77
CA ALA A 75 27.61 -26.79 0.77
C ALA A 75 28.30 -27.78 1.74
N GLY A 76 27.56 -28.42 2.66
CA GLY A 76 28.09 -29.40 3.62
C GLY A 76 28.44 -30.77 3.02
N GLN A 77 28.11 -31.02 1.75
CA GLN A 77 28.42 -32.26 1.03
C GLN A 77 29.15 -31.98 -0.30
N ALA A 78 30.30 -31.31 -0.25
CA ALA A 78 31.10 -31.07 -1.45
C ALA A 78 32.06 -32.24 -1.75
N TYR A 79 31.65 -33.13 -2.66
CA TYR A 79 32.61 -33.79 -3.56
C TYR A 79 33.10 -32.76 -4.60
N PRO A 80 34.38 -32.76 -5.00
CA PRO A 80 34.91 -31.76 -5.91
C PRO A 80 34.42 -32.04 -7.33
N ARG A 81 33.29 -31.47 -7.71
CA ARG A 81 32.86 -31.41 -9.12
C ARG A 81 32.88 -29.96 -9.55
N ALA A 82 34.00 -29.56 -10.14
CA ALA A 82 34.11 -28.36 -10.95
C ALA A 82 33.16 -28.49 -12.14
N SER A 83 31.96 -27.97 -11.99
CA SER A 83 31.09 -27.55 -13.07
C SER A 83 30.65 -26.15 -12.69
N ALA A 84 31.19 -25.16 -13.38
CA ALA A 84 30.73 -23.78 -13.29
C ALA A 84 29.31 -23.74 -13.88
N GLY A 85 28.32 -24.17 -13.10
CA GLY A 85 26.92 -23.91 -13.39
C GLY A 85 26.68 -22.41 -13.47
N PRO A 86 25.60 -21.97 -14.12
CA PRO A 86 25.23 -20.56 -14.13
C PRO A 86 25.17 -20.03 -12.69
N SER A 87 25.72 -18.83 -12.47
CA SER A 87 25.64 -18.20 -11.16
C SER A 87 24.18 -18.03 -10.75
N THR A 88 23.92 -18.01 -9.44
CA THR A 88 22.57 -17.85 -8.89
C THR A 88 21.87 -16.61 -9.47
N ASP A 89 22.62 -15.55 -9.77
CA ASP A 89 22.10 -14.31 -10.35
C ASP A 89 21.81 -14.42 -11.85
N ALA A 90 22.60 -15.22 -12.59
CA ALA A 90 22.29 -15.54 -13.98
C ALA A 90 20.99 -16.34 -14.10
N ILE A 91 20.73 -17.24 -13.13
CA ILE A 91 19.45 -17.97 -13.06
C ILE A 91 18.30 -17.01 -12.78
N ALA A 92 18.46 -16.09 -11.81
CA ALA A 92 17.42 -15.12 -11.46
C ALA A 92 17.07 -14.18 -12.63
N GLU A 93 18.07 -13.70 -13.38
CA GLU A 93 17.82 -12.83 -14.54
C GLU A 93 17.15 -13.58 -15.70
N GLU A 94 17.53 -14.85 -15.93
CA GLU A 94 16.87 -15.68 -16.93
C GLU A 94 15.42 -16.01 -16.54
N LEU A 95 15.16 -16.28 -15.26
CA LEU A 95 13.79 -16.44 -14.73
C LEU A 95 12.98 -15.16 -14.93
N ARG A 96 13.57 -13.99 -14.65
CA ARG A 96 12.93 -12.68 -14.88
C ARG A 96 12.58 -12.50 -16.36
N ARG A 97 13.50 -12.81 -17.27
CA ARG A 97 13.28 -12.77 -18.72
C ARG A 97 12.13 -13.69 -19.15
N ILE A 98 12.10 -14.91 -18.62
CA ILE A 98 11.08 -15.92 -18.89
C ILE A 98 9.70 -15.45 -18.39
N LEU A 99 9.61 -14.95 -17.16
CA LEU A 99 8.37 -14.47 -16.55
C LEU A 99 7.81 -13.22 -17.24
N LYS A 100 8.67 -12.37 -17.80
CA LYS A 100 8.27 -11.22 -18.64
C LYS A 100 7.76 -11.62 -20.03
N SER A 101 8.07 -12.83 -20.50
CA SER A 101 7.64 -13.30 -21.82
C SER A 101 6.12 -13.42 -21.90
N ARG A 102 5.53 -12.96 -23.01
CA ARG A 102 4.07 -13.06 -23.25
C ARG A 102 3.55 -14.50 -23.22
N VAL A 103 4.41 -15.48 -23.52
CA VAL A 103 4.05 -16.91 -23.54
C VAL A 103 3.77 -17.45 -22.13
N LEU A 104 4.44 -16.91 -21.11
CA LEU A 104 4.36 -17.40 -19.73
C LEU A 104 3.77 -16.37 -18.77
N LYS A 105 3.12 -15.32 -19.30
CA LYS A 105 2.41 -14.34 -18.47
C LYS A 105 1.25 -15.02 -17.75
N SER A 106 1.52 -15.49 -16.53
CA SER A 106 0.49 -16.05 -15.69
C SER A 106 -0.25 -14.91 -14.98
N ARG A 107 -1.58 -14.99 -14.95
CA ARG A 107 -2.42 -14.00 -14.25
C ARG A 107 -2.43 -14.22 -12.74
N THR A 108 -1.85 -15.33 -12.28
CA THR A 108 -2.00 -15.86 -10.93
C THR A 108 -0.68 -16.12 -10.23
N LEU A 109 0.46 -15.74 -10.82
CA LEU A 109 1.80 -16.01 -10.28
C LEU A 109 1.92 -15.77 -8.78
N PHE A 110 1.61 -14.55 -8.34
CA PHE A 110 1.76 -14.15 -6.94
C PHE A 110 0.80 -14.90 -6.02
N ARG A 111 -0.42 -15.18 -6.48
CA ARG A 111 -1.38 -16.01 -5.73
C ARG A 111 -0.86 -17.44 -5.58
N ASP A 112 -0.31 -18.00 -6.64
CA ASP A 112 0.19 -19.38 -6.65
C ASP A 112 1.45 -19.48 -5.77
N LEU A 113 2.34 -18.48 -5.81
CA LEU A 113 3.50 -18.37 -4.89
C LEU A 113 3.05 -18.24 -3.42
N GLN A 114 2.02 -17.42 -3.15
CA GLN A 114 1.44 -17.29 -1.81
C GLN A 114 0.79 -18.60 -1.34
N PHE A 115 0.14 -19.36 -2.23
CA PHE A 115 -0.42 -20.66 -1.86
C PHE A 115 0.68 -21.67 -1.52
N ILE A 116 1.76 -21.71 -2.30
CA ILE A 116 2.90 -22.57 -1.99
C ILE A 116 3.50 -22.17 -0.64
N SER A 117 3.75 -20.88 -0.39
CA SER A 117 4.33 -20.43 0.88
C SER A 117 3.44 -20.67 2.10
N ALA A 118 2.11 -20.65 1.93
CA ALA A 118 1.16 -20.89 3.01
C ALA A 118 1.00 -22.37 3.37
N PHE A 119 1.11 -23.28 2.39
CA PHE A 119 0.83 -24.70 2.60
C PHE A 119 2.07 -25.59 2.67
N VAL A 120 3.23 -25.14 2.17
CA VAL A 120 4.47 -25.89 2.27
C VAL A 120 5.18 -25.56 3.59
N PRO A 121 5.57 -26.57 4.40
CA PRO A 121 6.28 -26.33 5.65
C PRO A 121 7.57 -25.52 5.45
N PRO A 122 7.90 -24.56 6.34
CA PRO A 122 9.08 -23.70 6.18
C PRO A 122 10.39 -24.48 6.03
N HIS A 123 10.57 -25.57 6.79
CA HIS A 123 11.77 -26.40 6.70
C HIS A 123 11.96 -27.05 5.31
N MET A 124 10.90 -27.25 4.54
CA MET A 124 11.02 -27.72 3.16
C MET A 124 11.42 -26.59 2.21
N LEU A 125 10.94 -25.38 2.44
CA LEU A 125 11.32 -24.22 1.62
C LEU A 125 12.75 -23.75 1.93
N ASP A 126 13.18 -23.83 3.19
CA ASP A 126 14.43 -23.23 3.65
C ASP A 126 15.62 -24.21 3.63
N LEU A 127 15.41 -25.53 3.54
CA LEU A 127 16.50 -26.54 3.66
C LEU A 127 16.65 -27.46 2.44
N THR A 128 15.86 -27.27 1.38
CA THR A 128 15.87 -28.17 0.22
C THR A 128 16.24 -27.44 -1.08
N ASP A 129 16.80 -28.18 -2.03
CA ASP A 129 17.08 -27.66 -3.38
C ASP A 129 15.81 -27.18 -4.09
N LEU A 130 14.68 -27.84 -3.84
CA LEU A 130 13.37 -27.43 -4.35
C LEU A 130 12.95 -26.08 -3.75
N GLY A 131 13.20 -25.90 -2.45
CA GLY A 131 12.98 -24.65 -1.74
C GLY A 131 13.84 -23.51 -2.29
N LYS A 132 15.10 -23.77 -2.59
CA LYS A 132 15.97 -22.80 -3.29
C LYS A 132 15.39 -22.36 -4.63
N ALA A 133 14.91 -23.29 -5.45
CA ALA A 133 14.25 -22.95 -6.72
C ALA A 133 12.99 -22.10 -6.52
N PHE A 134 12.20 -22.40 -5.48
CA PHE A 134 11.05 -21.57 -5.11
C PHE A 134 11.46 -20.14 -4.74
N TRP A 135 12.53 -19.96 -3.95
CA TRP A 135 13.03 -18.63 -3.60
C TRP A 135 13.63 -17.88 -4.80
N ASP A 136 14.35 -18.57 -5.69
CA ASP A 136 14.87 -17.98 -6.93
C ASP A 136 13.74 -17.45 -7.83
N VAL A 137 12.64 -18.23 -7.98
CA VAL A 137 11.45 -17.80 -8.73
C VAL A 137 10.72 -16.66 -8.02
N SER A 138 10.58 -16.73 -6.70
CA SER A 138 9.91 -15.69 -5.91
C SER A 138 10.64 -14.35 -5.99
N LEU A 139 11.96 -14.37 -5.93
CA LEU A 139 12.79 -13.17 -6.07
C LEU A 139 12.67 -12.57 -7.48
N ALA A 140 12.73 -13.42 -8.53
CA ALA A 140 12.54 -12.97 -9.90
C ALA A 140 11.12 -12.39 -10.14
N ALA A 141 10.09 -12.95 -9.52
CA ALA A 141 8.73 -12.44 -9.60
C ALA A 141 8.59 -11.09 -8.87
N LEU A 142 9.14 -10.96 -7.67
CA LEU A 142 9.09 -9.72 -6.88
C LEU A 142 9.84 -8.57 -7.55
N SER A 143 10.99 -8.83 -8.19
CA SER A 143 11.72 -7.77 -8.92
C SER A 143 10.95 -7.25 -10.14
N ILE A 144 10.18 -8.11 -10.83
CA ILE A 144 9.27 -7.66 -11.90
C ILE A 144 8.16 -6.78 -11.33
N LYS A 145 7.65 -7.13 -10.15
CA LYS A 145 6.61 -6.35 -9.47
C LYS A 145 7.13 -4.97 -9.08
N GLU A 146 8.32 -4.91 -8.49
CA GLU A 146 8.99 -3.66 -8.11
C GLU A 146 9.20 -2.74 -9.32
N GLU A 147 9.73 -3.27 -10.43
CA GLU A 147 9.88 -2.52 -11.67
C GLU A 147 8.55 -2.00 -12.23
N ALA A 148 7.51 -2.85 -12.22
CA ALA A 148 6.19 -2.44 -12.68
C ALA A 148 5.57 -1.36 -11.78
N LEU A 149 5.80 -1.44 -10.47
CA LEU A 149 5.31 -0.47 -9.49
C LEU A 149 5.99 0.89 -9.68
N GLY A 150 7.32 0.91 -9.85
CA GLY A 150 8.06 2.13 -10.17
C GLY A 150 7.54 2.81 -11.44
N LEU A 151 7.35 2.03 -12.52
CA LEU A 151 6.78 2.55 -13.77
C LEU A 151 5.36 3.11 -13.59
N ILE A 152 4.52 2.48 -12.77
CA ILE A 152 3.16 2.97 -12.48
C ILE A 152 3.23 4.34 -11.79
N VAL A 153 4.09 4.50 -10.78
CA VAL A 153 4.24 5.74 -10.00
C VAL A 153 4.81 6.87 -10.86
N ASP A 154 5.85 6.58 -11.65
CA ASP A 154 6.46 7.54 -12.56
C ASP A 154 5.45 8.01 -13.62
N THR A 155 4.75 7.05 -14.25
CA THR A 155 3.72 7.36 -15.24
C THR A 155 2.59 8.20 -14.64
N ALA A 156 2.11 7.85 -13.43
CA ALA A 156 1.08 8.61 -12.75
C ALA A 156 1.52 10.05 -12.46
N THR A 157 2.78 10.23 -12.05
CA THR A 157 3.40 11.52 -11.78
C THR A 157 3.50 12.37 -13.04
N GLU A 158 3.93 11.79 -14.16
CA GLU A 158 3.99 12.47 -15.46
C GLU A 158 2.61 12.89 -15.96
N ILE A 159 1.61 12.00 -15.85
CA ILE A 159 0.22 12.31 -16.21
C ILE A 159 -0.30 13.47 -15.36
N PHE A 160 -0.06 13.44 -14.04
CA PHE A 160 -0.50 14.52 -13.15
C PHE A 160 0.12 15.86 -13.55
N GLN A 161 1.44 15.91 -13.72
CA GLN A 161 2.16 17.13 -14.08
C GLN A 161 1.72 17.68 -15.44
N TYR A 162 1.43 16.79 -16.40
CA TYR A 162 0.89 17.16 -17.70
C TYR A 162 -0.52 17.76 -17.60
N LYS A 163 -1.43 17.10 -16.87
CA LYS A 163 -2.84 17.52 -16.77
C LYS A 163 -3.05 18.75 -15.91
N THR A 164 -2.17 18.99 -14.95
CA THR A 164 -2.19 20.19 -14.09
C THR A 164 -1.41 21.37 -14.68
N GLY A 165 -0.73 21.18 -15.82
CA GLY A 165 0.03 22.23 -16.49
C GLY A 165 1.34 22.60 -15.79
N MET A 166 1.84 21.76 -14.87
CA MET A 166 3.13 21.96 -14.20
C MET A 166 4.33 21.80 -15.14
N ILE A 167 4.16 21.07 -16.26
CA ILE A 167 5.17 20.93 -17.31
C ILE A 167 4.61 21.41 -18.64
N SER A 168 5.37 22.26 -19.34
CA SER A 168 5.07 22.69 -20.71
C SER A 168 5.53 21.65 -21.73
N THR A 169 4.59 21.06 -22.47
CA THR A 169 4.87 19.98 -23.45
C THR A 169 5.36 20.45 -24.80
N ALA A 170 6.08 21.58 -24.86
CA ALA A 170 6.52 22.18 -26.11
C ALA A 170 7.63 21.37 -26.84
N GLY A 171 8.04 20.20 -26.33
CA GLY A 171 9.10 19.40 -26.96
C GLY A 171 9.18 17.92 -26.59
N VAL A 172 8.19 17.33 -25.92
CA VAL A 172 8.28 15.94 -25.45
C VAL A 172 7.62 14.99 -26.46
N ALA A 173 8.38 14.01 -26.97
CA ALA A 173 7.89 12.97 -27.87
C ALA A 173 6.66 12.20 -27.32
N ASP A 174 6.43 12.27 -26.00
CA ASP A 174 5.32 11.65 -25.28
C ASP A 174 4.02 12.44 -25.19
N HIS A 175 3.90 13.63 -25.82
CA HIS A 175 2.64 14.38 -25.78
C HIS A 175 1.44 13.55 -26.28
N ARG A 176 1.64 12.72 -27.31
CA ARG A 176 0.58 11.82 -27.82
C ARG A 176 0.23 10.68 -26.87
N PHE A 177 1.17 10.23 -26.05
CA PHE A 177 0.92 9.21 -25.04
C PHE A 177 0.15 9.84 -23.87
N LEU A 178 0.69 10.90 -23.27
CA LEU A 178 0.12 11.56 -22.08
C LEU A 178 -1.26 12.20 -22.34
N SER A 179 -1.55 12.62 -23.57
CA SER A 179 -2.85 13.22 -23.91
C SER A 179 -4.02 12.24 -23.83
N GLN A 180 -3.77 10.93 -23.98
CA GLN A 180 -4.79 9.88 -23.94
C GLN A 180 -5.28 9.57 -22.53
N TRP A 181 -4.46 9.86 -21.51
CA TRP A 181 -4.78 9.61 -20.12
C TRP A 181 -5.58 10.76 -19.53
N THR A 182 -6.26 10.52 -18.41
CA THR A 182 -7.02 11.51 -17.65
C THR A 182 -6.46 11.66 -16.24
N LEU A 183 -6.90 12.70 -15.52
CA LEU A 183 -6.54 12.85 -14.11
C LEU A 183 -7.17 11.74 -13.24
N ALA A 184 -8.30 11.17 -13.66
CA ALA A 184 -8.90 10.01 -12.99
C ALA A 184 -8.03 8.76 -13.15
N ASP A 185 -7.37 8.57 -14.31
CA ASP A 185 -6.44 7.46 -14.50
C ASP A 185 -5.20 7.61 -13.63
N CYS A 186 -4.72 8.83 -13.41
CA CYS A 186 -3.65 9.13 -12.45
C CYS A 186 -4.05 8.70 -11.03
N ALA A 187 -5.24 9.09 -10.55
CA ALA A 187 -5.76 8.64 -9.26
C ALA A 187 -5.88 7.11 -9.17
N TRP A 188 -6.26 6.46 -10.28
CA TRP A 188 -6.33 5.00 -10.35
C TRP A 188 -4.96 4.32 -10.28
N LEU A 189 -3.95 4.85 -10.96
CA LEU A 189 -2.57 4.34 -10.92
C LEU A 189 -1.98 4.48 -9.50
N TRP A 190 -2.13 5.63 -8.86
CA TRP A 190 -1.70 5.80 -7.47
C TRP A 190 -2.49 4.92 -6.49
N ASN A 191 -3.78 4.66 -6.74
CA ASN A 191 -4.56 3.70 -5.96
C ASN A 191 -4.02 2.27 -6.07
N ILE A 192 -3.55 1.85 -7.25
CA ILE A 192 -2.86 0.57 -7.40
C ILE A 192 -1.56 0.60 -6.60
N ALA A 193 -0.72 1.63 -6.81
CA ALA A 193 0.58 1.70 -6.18
C ALA A 193 0.50 1.70 -4.66
N SER A 194 -0.46 2.46 -4.12
CA SER A 194 -0.72 2.56 -2.68
C SER A 194 -1.03 1.22 -2.04
N LYS A 195 -1.86 0.40 -2.72
CA LYS A 195 -2.26 -0.94 -2.24
C LYS A 195 -1.14 -1.95 -2.30
N GLU A 196 -0.15 -1.73 -3.16
CA GLU A 196 1.06 -2.55 -3.23
C GLU A 196 2.14 -2.13 -2.23
N GLY A 197 1.89 -1.08 -1.44
CA GLY A 197 2.79 -0.60 -0.39
C GLY A 197 3.75 0.50 -0.84
N ASP A 198 3.54 1.11 -2.01
CA ASP A 198 4.40 2.19 -2.48
C ASP A 198 4.21 3.48 -1.65
N ILE A 199 5.29 3.99 -1.06
CA ILE A 199 5.27 5.12 -0.14
C ILE A 199 4.80 6.40 -0.83
N ALA A 200 5.34 6.68 -2.02
CA ALA A 200 4.98 7.85 -2.80
C ALA A 200 3.52 7.78 -3.26
N GLY A 201 3.09 6.64 -3.78
CA GLY A 201 1.72 6.36 -4.19
C GLY A 201 0.73 6.60 -3.04
N GLN A 202 1.02 6.12 -1.83
CA GLN A 202 0.17 6.35 -0.65
C GLN A 202 0.02 7.84 -0.34
N ARG A 203 1.13 8.59 -0.35
CA ARG A 203 1.12 10.03 -0.12
C ARG A 203 0.36 10.77 -1.23
N GLU A 204 0.64 10.48 -2.49
CA GLU A 204 0.00 11.15 -3.63
C GLU A 204 -1.50 10.84 -3.71
N LEU A 205 -1.91 9.61 -3.38
CA LEU A 205 -3.33 9.25 -3.30
C LEU A 205 -4.04 10.05 -2.20
N ALA A 206 -3.40 10.25 -1.05
CA ALA A 206 -3.94 11.10 0.02
C ALA A 206 -4.09 12.56 -0.44
N ILE A 207 -3.10 13.10 -1.16
CA ILE A 207 -3.16 14.45 -1.75
C ILE A 207 -4.28 14.54 -2.81
N MET A 208 -4.50 13.48 -3.59
CA MET A 208 -5.61 13.40 -4.55
C MET A 208 -6.97 13.41 -3.88
N HIS A 209 -7.13 12.73 -2.74
CA HIS A 209 -8.36 12.81 -1.95
C HIS A 209 -8.66 14.22 -1.44
N MET A 210 -7.63 15.06 -1.22
CA MET A 210 -7.81 16.47 -0.83
C MET A 210 -8.10 17.38 -2.02
N SER A 211 -7.35 17.20 -3.12
CA SER A 211 -7.35 18.12 -4.26
C SER A 211 -8.42 17.82 -5.31
N HIS A 212 -8.72 16.55 -5.53
CA HIS A 212 -9.67 16.06 -6.55
C HIS A 212 -10.54 14.93 -6.00
N PRO A 213 -11.35 15.19 -4.95
CA PRO A 213 -12.16 14.18 -4.28
C PRO A 213 -13.17 13.49 -5.22
N GLU A 214 -13.69 14.20 -6.22
CA GLU A 214 -14.71 13.73 -7.15
C GLU A 214 -14.26 12.60 -8.08
N ILE A 215 -12.95 12.56 -8.42
CA ILE A 215 -12.37 11.51 -9.27
C ILE A 215 -11.63 10.43 -8.47
N THR A 216 -11.28 10.72 -7.21
CA THR A 216 -10.43 9.83 -6.43
C THR A 216 -11.25 8.74 -5.75
N PRO A 217 -11.02 7.45 -6.06
CA PRO A 217 -11.79 6.34 -5.52
C PRO A 217 -11.51 6.17 -4.02
N ILE A 218 -12.56 6.08 -3.20
CA ILE A 218 -12.42 5.75 -1.78
C ILE A 218 -11.91 4.31 -1.66
N SER A 219 -10.68 4.17 -1.19
CA SER A 219 -10.03 2.87 -0.99
C SER A 219 -9.16 2.88 0.25
N LEU A 220 -8.93 1.68 0.81
CA LEU A 220 -8.07 1.45 1.95
C LEU A 220 -6.98 0.46 1.58
N LEU A 221 -5.94 0.38 2.41
CA LEU A 221 -4.92 -0.65 2.29
C LEU A 221 -5.57 -2.04 2.51
N PRO A 222 -5.25 -3.06 1.70
CA PRO A 222 -5.83 -4.39 1.83
C PRO A 222 -5.70 -4.93 3.26
N PHE A 223 -6.73 -5.63 3.74
CA PHE A 223 -6.81 -6.18 5.09
C PHE A 223 -6.78 -5.17 6.25
N SER A 224 -6.86 -3.87 5.97
CA SER A 224 -7.04 -2.86 7.02
C SER A 224 -8.38 -3.07 7.72
N LYS A 225 -8.38 -2.94 9.05
CA LYS A 225 -9.63 -2.97 9.81
C LYS A 225 -10.34 -1.64 9.62
N ILE A 226 -11.58 -1.70 9.15
CA ILE A 226 -12.43 -0.51 8.93
C ILE A 226 -12.59 0.28 10.25
N ALA A 227 -12.71 -0.41 11.39
CA ALA A 227 -12.82 0.23 12.70
C ALA A 227 -11.59 1.04 13.10
N ASP A 228 -10.39 0.67 12.63
CA ASP A 228 -9.14 1.38 12.93
C ASP A 228 -8.98 2.61 12.02
N VAL A 229 -9.59 2.59 10.83
CA VAL A 229 -9.56 3.72 9.89
C VAL A 229 -10.60 4.77 10.24
N PHE A 230 -11.83 4.35 10.50
CA PHE A 230 -12.96 5.22 10.77
C PHE A 230 -13.18 5.37 12.27
N GLU A 231 -12.18 5.92 12.94
CA GLU A 231 -12.21 6.18 14.38
C GLU A 231 -13.33 7.18 14.71
N GLN A 232 -14.16 6.86 15.71
CA GLN A 232 -15.26 7.74 16.14
C GLN A 232 -14.76 9.13 16.54
N SER A 233 -13.60 9.22 17.19
CA SER A 233 -12.99 10.48 17.57
C SER A 233 -12.70 11.41 16.39
N LEU A 234 -12.37 10.86 15.23
CA LEU A 234 -12.13 11.63 14.00
C LEU A 234 -13.45 12.00 13.31
N LEU A 235 -14.40 11.07 13.27
CA LEU A 235 -15.71 11.32 12.66
C LEU A 235 -16.55 12.34 13.44
N GLU A 236 -16.33 12.42 14.75
CA GLU A 236 -16.99 13.35 15.67
C GLU A 236 -16.14 14.61 15.94
N ASP A 237 -15.02 14.79 15.24
CA ASP A 237 -14.16 15.97 15.43
C ASP A 237 -14.94 17.24 15.08
N PRO A 238 -15.19 18.14 16.06
CA PRO A 238 -15.95 19.36 15.83
C PRO A 238 -15.38 20.22 14.69
N ARG A 239 -14.05 20.20 14.48
CA ARG A 239 -13.38 20.97 13.42
C ARG A 239 -13.80 20.52 12.02
N ILE A 240 -14.08 19.22 11.88
CA ILE A 240 -14.52 18.62 10.61
C ILE A 240 -16.03 18.80 10.47
N LEU A 241 -16.79 18.61 11.55
CA LEU A 241 -18.24 18.75 11.56
C LEU A 241 -18.72 20.19 11.41
N ASP A 242 -17.92 21.19 11.79
CA ASP A 242 -18.26 22.61 11.67
C ASP A 242 -18.17 23.11 10.22
N ASP A 243 -17.43 22.42 9.34
CA ASP A 243 -17.23 22.80 7.93
C ASP A 243 -17.38 21.58 7.00
N LEU A 244 -18.54 20.92 7.09
CA LEU A 244 -18.90 19.74 6.28
C LEU A 244 -18.94 20.02 4.77
N ASP A 245 -19.18 21.27 4.38
CA ASP A 245 -19.17 21.69 2.98
C ASP A 245 -17.74 21.63 2.39
N LYS A 246 -16.71 21.65 3.24
CA LYS A 246 -15.30 21.64 2.87
C LYS A 246 -14.58 20.35 3.23
N TYR A 247 -14.97 19.69 4.31
CA TYR A 247 -14.33 18.47 4.80
C TYR A 247 -15.32 17.32 4.95
N ASP A 248 -15.24 16.34 4.04
CA ASP A 248 -15.93 15.06 4.18
C ASP A 248 -15.22 14.19 5.24
N PRO A 249 -15.85 13.87 6.38
CA PRO A 249 -15.23 13.10 7.46
C PRO A 249 -14.71 11.73 7.00
N ILE A 250 -15.40 11.10 6.03
CA ILE A 250 -15.00 9.80 5.48
C ILE A 250 -13.69 9.94 4.70
N ARG A 251 -13.57 11.00 3.90
CA ARG A 251 -12.32 11.27 3.16
C ARG A 251 -11.20 11.69 4.08
N MET A 252 -11.48 12.45 5.14
CA MET A 252 -10.45 12.81 6.13
C MET A 252 -9.90 11.56 6.82
N ALA A 253 -10.75 10.58 7.15
CA ALA A 253 -10.30 9.29 7.66
C ALA A 253 -9.42 8.52 6.67
N VAL A 254 -9.81 8.48 5.39
CA VAL A 254 -9.04 7.82 4.32
C VAL A 254 -7.68 8.50 4.09
N ILE A 255 -7.67 9.83 4.10
CA ILE A 255 -6.45 10.65 3.98
C ILE A 255 -5.50 10.36 5.15
N LYS A 256 -6.01 10.42 6.38
CA LYS A 256 -5.22 10.11 7.59
C LYS A 256 -4.64 8.70 7.47
N HIS A 257 -5.44 7.71 7.08
CA HIS A 257 -5.00 6.34 6.86
C HIS A 257 -3.82 6.25 5.89
N TRP A 258 -3.94 6.80 4.69
CA TRP A 258 -2.87 6.72 3.69
C TRP A 258 -1.61 7.50 4.10
N MET A 259 -1.76 8.68 4.71
CA MET A 259 -0.63 9.45 5.25
C MET A 259 0.06 8.71 6.40
N THR A 260 -0.67 8.05 7.31
CA THR A 260 -0.07 7.24 8.37
C THR A 260 0.74 6.08 7.80
N ASN A 261 0.26 5.41 6.76
CA ASN A 261 1.03 4.34 6.12
C ASN A 261 2.30 4.89 5.48
N ALA A 262 2.24 6.00 4.73
CA ALA A 262 3.42 6.60 4.12
C ALA A 262 4.45 7.07 5.18
N ALA A 263 3.98 7.69 6.27
CA ALA A 263 4.82 8.18 7.35
C ALA A 263 5.53 7.04 8.10
N ASN A 264 4.86 5.89 8.29
CA ASN A 264 5.48 4.71 8.93
C ASN A 264 6.71 4.19 8.18
N TYR A 265 6.77 4.42 6.87
CA TYR A 265 7.92 4.07 6.03
C TYR A 265 8.86 5.25 5.75
N GLY A 266 8.74 6.34 6.52
CA GLY A 266 9.71 7.44 6.50
C GLY A 266 9.37 8.61 5.56
N ASP A 267 8.15 8.70 5.04
CA ASP A 267 7.75 9.86 4.24
C ASP A 267 7.63 11.13 5.12
N ALA A 268 8.47 12.12 4.82
CA ALA A 268 8.54 13.36 5.58
C ALA A 268 7.29 14.25 5.42
N ILE A 269 6.69 14.28 4.22
CA ILE A 269 5.52 15.12 3.93
C ILE A 269 4.31 14.58 4.68
N ALA A 270 4.13 13.26 4.66
CA ALA A 270 3.07 12.59 5.39
C ALA A 270 3.23 12.77 6.91
N THR A 271 4.46 12.70 7.42
CA THR A 271 4.77 12.96 8.83
C THR A 271 4.39 14.39 9.22
N GLU A 272 4.82 15.38 8.43
CA GLU A 272 4.51 16.78 8.67
C GLU A 272 2.99 17.04 8.65
N TYR A 273 2.29 16.44 7.69
CA TYR A 273 0.82 16.53 7.62
C TYR A 273 0.16 16.01 8.91
N LEU A 274 0.54 14.83 9.39
CA LEU A 274 -0.05 14.23 10.61
C LEU A 274 0.27 15.05 11.87
N MET A 275 1.46 15.65 11.94
CA MET A 275 1.82 16.56 13.04
C MET A 275 0.94 17.81 13.08
N GLN A 276 0.56 18.34 11.92
CA GLN A 276 -0.35 19.48 11.83
C GLN A 276 -1.81 19.12 12.17
N GLN A 277 -2.22 17.87 11.92
CA GLN A 277 -3.59 17.40 12.22
C GLN A 277 -3.80 17.02 13.69
N THR A 278 -2.73 16.65 14.39
CA THR A 278 -2.78 16.36 15.83
C THR A 278 -2.94 17.69 16.57
N PRO A 279 -4.04 17.91 17.31
CA PRO A 279 -4.17 19.13 18.10
C PRO A 279 -3.00 19.17 19.08
N GLN A 280 -2.18 20.23 19.02
CA GLN A 280 -1.15 20.46 20.03
C GLN A 280 -1.84 20.42 21.40
N GLY A 281 -1.59 19.35 22.15
CA GLY A 281 -1.81 19.36 23.58
C GLY A 281 -1.00 20.52 24.14
N TYR A 282 -1.69 21.45 24.78
CA TYR A 282 -1.11 22.47 25.64
C TYR A 282 0.00 21.83 26.50
N ILE A 283 1.21 22.37 26.38
CA ILE A 283 2.21 22.31 27.44
C ILE A 283 1.92 23.48 28.39
#